data_AF-A0A2I8AC43-F1
#
_entry.id   AF-A0A2I8AC43-F1
#
_cell.length_a   1.000
_cell.length_b   1.000
_cell.length_c   1.000
_cell.angle_alpha   90.00
_cell.angle_beta   90.00
_cell.angle_gamma   90.00
#
_symmetry.space_group_name_H-M   'P 1'
#
loop_
_entity.id
_entity.type
_entity.pdbx_description
1 polymer ?
#
loop_
_entity_poly.entity_id
_entity_poly.type
_entity_poly.pdbx_seq_one_letter_code
_entity_poly.pdbx_strand_id
1 'polypeptide(L)'
;MAELTEALKFIEKIEKDNLGQSVYEIANQLRGYTKPQYTTKLWTLATGYNQNYIQGEFQGKLSLEVALSGEKVDFGHFIASLSDQINQQGIRKSDLTSWTGDHTSWAGDIGSAIVFYRSQSDPTNKISLDEALRRLASDTDCSANVAAYVIGNLLNRDRKLTISQAIRQYDATSYAVHIQTFLTNRFGANISGNILQNPDTVEAKMRLTVSTYIGLSSTASNVYKSVKNLVKLQPQLASENQNIPNASDLLTGSLHFLSHLVKFGGLESLNFQPYQVPSVSWLGKVDYFVSSQ
;
A
#
# COMPACT_ATOMS: atom_id res chain seq x y z
N MET A 1 -0.32 -23.44 -2.00
CA MET A 1 -1.13 -24.19 -0.99
C MET A 1 -0.33 -24.58 0.25
N ALA A 2 0.81 -25.28 0.11
CA ALA A 2 1.64 -25.68 1.27
C ALA A 2 2.22 -24.48 2.04
N GLU A 3 2.81 -23.52 1.32
CA GLU A 3 3.42 -22.31 1.90
C GLU A 3 2.45 -21.45 2.72
N LEU A 4 1.25 -21.18 2.17
CA LEU A 4 0.20 -20.47 2.91
C LEU A 4 -0.20 -21.22 4.18
N THR A 5 -0.33 -22.55 4.10
CA THR A 5 -0.70 -23.37 5.25
C THR A 5 0.37 -23.29 6.35
N GLU A 6 1.65 -23.31 5.99
CA GLU A 6 2.75 -23.16 6.93
C GLU A 6 2.82 -21.76 7.54
N ALA A 7 2.64 -20.72 6.71
CA ALA A 7 2.57 -19.34 7.18
C ALA A 7 1.42 -19.13 8.17
N LEU A 8 0.23 -19.67 7.87
CA LEU A 8 -0.93 -19.60 8.77
C LEU A 8 -0.71 -20.35 10.07
N LYS A 9 -0.10 -21.55 10.04
CA LYS A 9 0.26 -22.28 11.26
C LYS A 9 1.24 -21.49 12.13
N PHE A 10 2.19 -20.79 11.50
CA PHE A 10 3.13 -19.93 12.19
C PHE A 10 2.42 -18.72 12.83
N ILE A 11 1.55 -18.05 12.09
CA ILE A 11 0.74 -16.93 12.63
C ILE A 11 -0.14 -17.39 13.80
N GLU A 12 -0.84 -18.52 13.65
CA GLU A 12 -1.67 -19.10 14.71
C GLU A 12 -0.87 -19.42 15.98
N LYS A 13 0.39 -19.84 15.83
CA LYS A 13 1.29 -20.04 16.96
C LYS A 13 1.57 -18.70 17.65
N ILE A 14 1.95 -17.65 16.92
CA ILE A 14 2.21 -16.33 17.48
C ILE A 14 0.96 -15.77 18.18
N GLU A 15 -0.22 -15.92 17.59
CA GLU A 15 -1.50 -15.51 18.19
C GLU A 15 -1.78 -16.24 19.52
N LYS A 16 -1.50 -17.54 19.59
CA LYS A 16 -1.65 -18.35 20.81
C LYS A 16 -0.60 -18.02 21.88
N ASP A 17 0.62 -17.72 21.48
CA ASP A 17 1.70 -17.36 22.41
C ASP A 17 1.50 -15.94 23.00
N ASN A 18 0.66 -15.12 22.38
CA ASN A 18 0.39 -13.73 22.77
C ASN A 18 -1.10 -13.48 23.14
N LEU A 19 -1.73 -14.44 23.84
CA LEU A 19 -3.10 -14.30 24.31
C LEU A 19 -3.28 -13.01 25.14
N GLY A 20 -4.26 -12.19 24.75
CA GLY A 20 -4.57 -10.92 25.40
C GLY A 20 -3.97 -9.68 24.71
N GLN A 21 -3.08 -9.85 23.73
CA GLN A 21 -2.66 -8.75 22.87
C GLN A 21 -3.72 -8.43 21.83
N SER A 22 -3.78 -7.16 21.44
CA SER A 22 -4.61 -6.71 20.32
C SER A 22 -4.08 -7.22 18.99
N VAL A 23 -4.96 -7.30 17.99
CA VAL A 23 -4.58 -7.65 16.62
C VAL A 23 -3.54 -6.66 16.06
N TYR A 24 -3.60 -5.40 16.48
CA TYR A 24 -2.60 -4.39 16.13
C TYR A 24 -1.20 -4.77 16.64
N GLU A 25 -1.08 -5.18 17.91
CA GLU A 25 0.20 -5.59 18.49
C GLU A 25 0.74 -6.85 17.81
N ILE A 26 -0.12 -7.85 17.59
CA ILE A 26 0.27 -9.10 16.93
C ILE A 26 0.73 -8.83 15.48
N ALA A 27 0.01 -8.01 14.71
CA ALA A 27 0.43 -7.67 13.34
C ALA A 27 1.79 -6.97 13.30
N ASN A 28 2.04 -6.06 14.24
CA ASN A 28 3.34 -5.41 14.37
C ASN A 28 4.44 -6.39 14.78
N GLN A 29 4.16 -7.37 15.66
CA GLN A 29 5.11 -8.44 15.95
C GLN A 29 5.43 -9.28 14.71
N LEU A 30 4.41 -9.67 13.95
CA LEU A 30 4.56 -10.47 12.72
C LEU A 30 5.46 -9.77 11.69
N ARG A 31 5.42 -8.44 11.62
CA ARG A 31 6.32 -7.63 10.80
C ARG A 31 7.79 -7.92 11.07
N GLY A 32 8.17 -8.25 12.30
CA GLY A 32 9.54 -8.64 12.66
C GLY A 32 10.05 -9.90 11.93
N TYR A 33 9.15 -10.78 11.50
CA TYR A 33 9.48 -12.04 10.81
C TYR A 33 9.51 -11.90 9.27
N THR A 34 9.43 -10.68 8.74
CA THR A 34 9.37 -10.40 7.30
C THR A 34 10.74 -10.02 6.72
N LYS A 35 10.97 -8.74 6.39
CA LYS A 35 12.24 -8.21 5.85
C LYS A 35 12.75 -7.07 6.76
N PRO A 36 14.06 -6.88 6.89
CA PRO A 36 14.62 -5.83 7.76
C PRO A 36 14.21 -4.41 7.32
N GLN A 37 13.96 -4.20 6.04
CA GLN A 37 13.49 -2.92 5.49
C GLN A 37 12.09 -2.51 5.96
N TYR A 38 11.30 -3.44 6.52
CA TYR A 38 9.99 -3.11 7.06
C TYR A 38 10.06 -2.64 8.52
N THR A 39 11.10 -2.96 9.28
CA THR A 39 11.25 -2.59 10.71
C THR A 39 12.17 -1.39 10.92
N THR A 40 12.03 -0.34 10.10
CA THR A 40 12.95 0.81 10.13
C THR A 40 12.68 1.76 11.30
N LYS A 41 13.71 2.52 11.71
CA LYS A 41 13.54 3.60 12.70
C LYS A 41 12.50 4.64 12.27
N LEU A 42 12.41 4.92 10.97
CA LEU A 42 11.42 5.85 10.42
C LEU A 42 10.00 5.33 10.67
N TRP A 43 9.76 4.05 10.41
CA TRP A 43 8.49 3.41 10.70
C TRP A 43 8.17 3.44 12.19
N THR A 44 9.14 3.11 13.06
CA THR A 44 8.98 3.19 14.53
C THR A 44 8.59 4.60 15.00
N LEU A 45 9.15 5.65 14.39
CA LEU A 45 8.79 7.03 14.69
C LEU A 45 7.38 7.37 14.20
N ALA A 46 6.99 6.89 13.02
CA ALA A 46 5.69 7.15 12.44
C ALA A 46 4.55 6.46 13.23
N THR A 47 4.73 5.20 13.60
CA THR A 47 3.69 4.40 14.29
C THR A 47 3.79 4.49 15.81
N GLY A 48 4.95 4.87 16.34
CA GLY A 48 5.25 4.82 17.77
C GLY A 48 5.49 3.41 18.31
N TYR A 49 5.43 2.39 17.45
CA TYR A 49 5.64 0.99 17.79
C TYR A 49 7.08 0.59 17.48
N ASN A 50 7.79 0.06 18.48
CA ASN A 50 9.16 -0.40 18.27
C ASN A 50 9.16 -1.90 17.96
N GLN A 51 9.27 -2.25 16.68
CA GLN A 51 9.46 -3.63 16.24
C GLN A 51 10.89 -3.81 15.74
N ASN A 52 11.59 -4.81 16.27
CA ASN A 52 12.89 -5.22 15.73
C ASN A 52 12.69 -6.35 14.71
N TYR A 53 13.58 -6.39 13.73
CA TYR A 53 13.71 -7.55 12.84
C TYR A 53 14.20 -8.77 13.62
N ILE A 54 13.56 -9.92 13.42
CA ILE A 54 13.89 -11.17 14.09
C ILE A 54 15.08 -11.83 13.39
N GLN A 55 16.12 -12.13 14.16
CA GLN A 55 17.33 -12.81 13.71
C GLN A 55 17.32 -14.29 14.12
N GLY A 56 18.12 -15.13 13.46
CA GLY A 56 18.28 -16.54 13.82
C GLY A 56 17.29 -17.47 13.12
N GLU A 57 16.79 -18.49 13.83
CA GLU A 57 15.98 -19.59 13.24
C GLU A 57 14.71 -19.11 12.54
N PHE A 58 14.07 -18.04 13.05
CA PHE A 58 12.83 -17.50 12.48
C PHE A 58 13.07 -16.29 11.57
N GLN A 59 14.32 -16.02 11.20
CA GLN A 59 14.66 -14.92 10.32
C GLN A 59 13.94 -15.07 8.97
N GLY A 60 13.20 -14.03 8.58
CA GLY A 60 12.48 -14.01 7.30
C GLY A 60 11.41 -15.10 7.16
N LYS A 61 10.91 -15.67 8.26
CA LYS A 61 9.96 -16.79 8.24
C LYS A 61 8.67 -16.46 7.47
N LEU A 62 8.30 -15.18 7.37
CA LEU A 62 7.15 -14.68 6.61
C LEU A 62 7.54 -13.95 5.33
N SER A 63 8.83 -13.94 4.95
CA SER A 63 9.32 -13.36 3.68
C SER A 63 9.28 -14.40 2.57
N LEU A 64 8.08 -14.78 2.16
CA LEU A 64 7.83 -15.73 1.08
C LEU A 64 6.74 -15.21 0.13
N GLU A 65 6.67 -15.80 -1.06
CA GLU A 65 5.52 -15.63 -1.96
C GLU A 65 4.47 -16.68 -1.61
N VAL A 66 3.20 -16.28 -1.51
CA VAL A 66 2.07 -17.21 -1.33
C VAL A 66 1.02 -16.98 -2.40
N ALA A 67 0.18 -17.97 -2.64
CA ALA A 67 -1.09 -17.76 -3.33
C ALA A 67 -2.17 -17.41 -2.29
N LEU A 68 -2.89 -16.29 -2.49
CA LEU A 68 -4.09 -15.90 -1.74
C LEU A 68 -5.21 -15.60 -2.74
N SER A 69 -6.38 -16.20 -2.55
CA SER A 69 -7.56 -16.02 -3.41
C SER A 69 -7.29 -16.33 -4.89
N GLY A 70 -6.31 -17.19 -5.17
CA GLY A 70 -5.88 -17.55 -6.53
C GLY A 70 -4.69 -16.74 -7.07
N GLU A 71 -4.29 -15.64 -6.43
CA GLU A 71 -3.20 -14.77 -6.92
C GLU A 71 -1.93 -14.81 -6.08
N LYS A 72 -0.80 -14.57 -6.73
CA LYS A 72 0.51 -14.47 -6.07
C LYS A 72 0.61 -13.18 -5.26
N VAL A 73 1.14 -13.30 -4.04
CA VAL A 73 1.29 -12.22 -3.06
C VAL A 73 2.67 -12.29 -2.44
N ASP A 74 3.40 -11.17 -2.38
CA ASP A 74 4.56 -11.06 -1.48
C ASP A 74 4.02 -11.00 -0.04
N PHE A 75 4.15 -12.11 0.68
CA PHE A 75 3.55 -12.26 2.01
C PHE A 75 4.24 -11.37 3.04
N GLY A 76 5.54 -11.10 2.87
CA GLY A 76 6.27 -10.19 3.72
C GLY A 76 5.77 -8.75 3.57
N HIS A 77 5.57 -8.33 2.32
CA HIS A 77 4.94 -7.05 2.00
C HIS A 77 3.52 -6.99 2.55
N PHE A 78 2.71 -8.03 2.36
CA PHE A 78 1.34 -8.10 2.89
C PHE A 78 1.28 -7.91 4.40
N ILE A 79 2.10 -8.61 5.18
CA ILE A 79 2.11 -8.49 6.64
C ILE A 79 2.54 -7.09 7.09
N ALA A 80 3.53 -6.50 6.41
CA ALA A 80 3.96 -5.13 6.66
C ALA A 80 2.81 -4.14 6.37
N SER A 81 2.21 -4.21 5.17
CA SER A 81 1.09 -3.33 4.81
C SER A 81 -0.11 -3.55 5.73
N LEU A 82 -0.41 -4.78 6.14
CA LEU A 82 -1.51 -5.10 7.05
C LEU A 82 -1.34 -4.44 8.42
N SER A 83 -0.12 -4.44 8.98
CA SER A 83 0.14 -3.81 10.28
C SER A 83 -0.23 -2.33 10.28
N ASP A 84 -0.07 -1.69 9.12
CA ASP A 84 -0.33 -0.26 8.93
C ASP A 84 -1.83 0.03 8.64
N GLN A 85 -2.62 -0.99 8.28
CA GLN A 85 -4.07 -0.89 8.03
C GLN A 85 -4.94 -1.12 9.28
N ILE A 86 -4.39 -1.69 10.36
CA ILE A 86 -5.15 -2.00 11.57
C ILE A 86 -5.32 -0.74 12.43
N ASN A 87 -6.57 -0.31 12.63
CA ASN A 87 -6.95 0.88 13.40
C ASN A 87 -7.53 0.57 14.81
N GLN A 88 -7.50 -0.69 15.25
CA GLN A 88 -7.92 -1.11 16.58
C GLN A 88 -7.05 -0.52 17.72
N GLN A 89 -7.63 -0.36 18.91
CA GLN A 89 -6.91 0.14 20.10
C GLN A 89 -5.72 -0.77 20.46
N GLY A 90 -4.57 -0.14 20.72
CA GLY A 90 -3.28 -0.69 21.14
C GLY A 90 -2.40 0.48 21.59
N ILE A 91 -1.11 0.27 21.91
CA ILE A 91 -0.18 1.38 22.21
C ILE A 91 0.06 2.21 20.93
N ARG A 92 -0.85 3.15 20.64
CA ARG A 92 -0.77 4.12 19.57
C ARG A 92 -0.15 5.39 20.15
N LYS A 93 1.13 5.64 19.89
CA LYS A 93 1.77 6.87 20.39
C LYS A 93 1.52 8.09 19.50
N SER A 94 0.96 7.93 18.30
CA SER A 94 0.76 9.01 17.33
C SER A 94 -0.47 8.80 16.43
N ASP A 95 -1.07 9.92 16.01
CA ASP A 95 -2.20 10.02 15.05
C ASP A 95 -1.76 9.86 13.58
N LEU A 96 -0.47 9.53 13.37
CA LEU A 96 0.17 9.36 12.06
C LEU A 96 -0.09 7.96 11.46
N THR A 97 -0.87 7.10 12.11
CA THR A 97 -1.24 5.78 11.57
C THR A 97 -2.26 5.86 10.43
N SER A 98 -3.09 6.91 10.40
CA SER A 98 -3.90 7.26 9.23
C SER A 98 -3.05 7.65 8.02
N TRP A 99 -1.85 8.20 8.27
CA TRP A 99 -0.84 8.46 7.26
C TRP A 99 -0.17 7.16 6.80
N THR A 100 0.18 6.21 7.66
CA THR A 100 0.92 5.01 7.22
C THR A 100 0.15 4.09 6.28
N GLY A 101 -1.15 3.85 6.47
CA GLY A 101 -1.90 2.80 5.76
C GLY A 101 -1.64 2.68 4.25
N ASP A 102 -1.94 3.71 3.46
CA ASP A 102 -1.68 3.68 2.01
C ASP A 102 -0.23 4.07 1.65
N HIS A 103 0.43 4.83 2.52
CA HIS A 103 1.75 5.42 2.27
C HIS A 103 2.91 4.44 2.51
N THR A 104 2.68 3.37 3.25
CA THR A 104 3.60 2.23 3.39
C THR A 104 3.16 1.02 2.55
N SER A 105 2.14 1.22 1.72
CA SER A 105 1.49 0.26 0.84
C SER A 105 1.54 0.79 -0.61
N TRP A 106 0.49 0.57 -1.42
CA TRP A 106 0.47 0.85 -2.86
C TRP A 106 0.89 2.28 -3.25
N ALA A 107 0.50 3.31 -2.49
CA ALA A 107 0.88 4.68 -2.81
C ALA A 107 2.36 4.94 -2.51
N GLY A 108 2.89 4.28 -1.47
CA GLY A 108 4.30 4.28 -1.13
C GLY A 108 5.16 3.57 -2.16
N ASP A 109 4.69 2.45 -2.69
CA ASP A 109 5.37 1.67 -3.73
C ASP A 109 5.52 2.47 -5.03
N ILE A 110 4.40 3.03 -5.50
CA ILE A 110 4.38 3.89 -6.70
C ILE A 110 5.22 5.15 -6.47
N GLY A 111 5.05 5.81 -5.33
CA GLY A 111 5.80 7.01 -5.00
C GLY A 111 7.29 6.76 -4.90
N SER A 112 7.70 5.64 -4.31
CA SER A 112 9.10 5.21 -4.23
C SER A 112 9.69 4.93 -5.61
N ALA A 113 8.91 4.31 -6.51
CA ALA A 113 9.32 4.10 -7.90
C ALA A 113 9.59 5.42 -8.64
N ILE A 114 8.69 6.40 -8.50
CA ILE A 114 8.84 7.73 -9.10
C ILE A 114 10.07 8.44 -8.54
N VAL A 115 10.27 8.43 -7.21
CA VAL A 115 11.43 9.06 -6.57
C VAL A 115 12.73 8.38 -7.01
N PHE A 116 12.75 7.04 -7.02
CA PHE A 116 13.91 6.25 -7.43
C PHE A 116 14.31 6.52 -8.88
N TYR A 117 13.34 6.47 -9.80
CA TYR A 117 13.51 6.79 -11.21
C TYR A 117 14.14 8.18 -11.41
N ARG A 118 13.64 9.19 -10.68
CA ARG A 118 14.13 10.57 -10.80
C ARG A 118 15.49 10.80 -10.15
N SER A 119 15.83 10.04 -9.11
CA SER A 119 17.11 10.18 -8.40
C SER A 119 18.33 9.67 -9.17
N GLN A 120 18.11 8.97 -10.29
CA GLN A 120 19.19 8.41 -11.10
C GLN A 120 19.90 9.53 -11.86
N SER A 121 21.06 9.93 -11.35
CA SER A 121 21.94 10.95 -11.92
C SER A 121 22.88 10.43 -13.00
N ASP A 122 23.09 9.11 -13.08
CA ASP A 122 23.95 8.46 -14.07
C ASP A 122 23.16 8.10 -15.35
N PRO A 123 23.46 8.72 -16.51
CA PRO A 123 22.80 8.43 -17.77
C PRO A 123 22.99 6.99 -18.26
N THR A 124 24.05 6.30 -17.82
CA THR A 124 24.43 4.96 -18.32
C THR A 124 23.67 3.81 -17.65
N ASN A 125 23.01 4.07 -16.51
CA ASN A 125 22.24 3.10 -15.74
C ASN A 125 20.78 3.55 -15.53
N LYS A 126 20.29 4.45 -16.38
CA LYS A 126 18.94 5.01 -16.22
C LYS A 126 17.88 3.99 -16.63
N ILE A 127 17.13 3.47 -15.66
CA ILE A 127 15.96 2.64 -15.95
C ILE A 127 14.75 3.53 -16.30
N SER A 128 13.76 2.98 -17.01
CA SER A 128 12.49 3.66 -17.25
C SER A 128 11.63 3.70 -15.97
N LEU A 129 10.64 4.59 -15.93
CA LEU A 129 9.65 4.61 -14.85
C LEU A 129 8.87 3.28 -14.79
N ASP A 130 8.51 2.72 -15.94
CA ASP A 130 7.84 1.40 -15.99
C ASP A 130 8.69 0.29 -15.37
N GLU A 131 10.01 0.33 -15.61
CA GLU A 131 10.93 -0.62 -14.99
C GLU A 131 11.06 -0.40 -13.48
N ALA A 132 11.06 0.85 -13.02
CA ALA A 132 11.03 1.16 -11.60
C ALA A 132 9.74 0.66 -10.93
N LEU A 133 8.58 0.87 -11.58
CA LEU A 133 7.27 0.41 -11.13
C LEU A 133 7.20 -1.10 -11.08
N ARG A 134 7.70 -1.82 -12.09
CA ARG A 134 7.76 -3.29 -12.06
C ARG A 134 8.60 -3.84 -10.90
N ARG A 135 9.62 -3.11 -10.46
CA ARG A 135 10.51 -3.53 -9.36
C ARG A 135 9.98 -3.19 -7.97
N LEU A 136 9.28 -2.07 -7.84
CA LEU A 136 8.91 -1.49 -6.54
C LEU A 136 7.40 -1.51 -6.28
N ALA A 137 6.59 -1.74 -7.31
CA ALA A 137 5.13 -1.84 -7.28
C ALA A 137 4.68 -3.02 -8.17
N SER A 138 5.28 -4.19 -7.96
CA SER A 138 5.01 -5.38 -8.79
C SER A 138 3.57 -5.88 -8.64
N ASP A 139 3.11 -6.78 -9.51
CA ASP A 139 1.77 -7.38 -9.37
C ASP A 139 1.60 -8.10 -8.02
N THR A 140 2.67 -8.72 -7.50
CA THR A 140 2.62 -9.42 -6.20
C THR A 140 2.56 -8.44 -5.02
N ASP A 141 3.20 -7.27 -5.11
CA ASP A 141 3.06 -6.18 -4.14
C ASP A 141 1.67 -5.54 -4.23
N CYS A 142 1.15 -5.32 -5.45
CA CYS A 142 -0.21 -4.81 -5.65
C CYS A 142 -1.25 -5.74 -5.02
N SER A 143 -1.10 -7.07 -5.21
CA SER A 143 -1.95 -8.06 -4.56
C SER A 143 -1.80 -8.10 -3.05
N ALA A 144 -0.58 -7.93 -2.53
CA ALA A 144 -0.32 -7.78 -1.11
C ALA A 144 -1.05 -6.57 -0.51
N ASN A 145 -1.06 -5.44 -1.24
CA ASN A 145 -1.69 -4.19 -0.82
C ASN A 145 -3.22 -4.29 -0.79
N VAL A 146 -3.83 -4.90 -1.80
CA VAL A 146 -5.28 -5.17 -1.82
C VAL A 146 -5.66 -6.09 -0.66
N ALA A 147 -4.93 -7.19 -0.47
CA ALA A 147 -5.17 -8.12 0.63
C ALA A 147 -5.04 -7.44 1.99
N ALA A 148 -3.99 -6.64 2.21
CA ALA A 148 -3.76 -5.89 3.44
C ALA A 148 -4.92 -4.94 3.77
N TYR A 149 -5.43 -4.21 2.79
CA TYR A 149 -6.58 -3.32 2.98
C TYR A 149 -7.85 -4.09 3.34
N VAL A 150 -8.19 -5.12 2.56
CA VAL A 150 -9.45 -5.87 2.75
C VAL A 150 -9.44 -6.62 4.08
N ILE A 151 -8.34 -7.33 4.39
CA ILE A 151 -8.16 -8.04 5.66
C ILE A 151 -8.10 -7.05 6.83
N GLY A 152 -7.40 -5.93 6.68
CA GLY A 152 -7.36 -4.86 7.68
C GLY A 152 -8.76 -4.31 8.00
N ASN A 153 -9.58 -4.08 6.98
CA ASN A 153 -10.98 -3.66 7.16
C ASN A 153 -11.84 -4.73 7.84
N LEU A 154 -11.65 -6.02 7.54
CA LEU A 154 -12.33 -7.12 8.25
C LEU A 154 -11.98 -7.12 9.74
N LEU A 155 -10.68 -7.06 10.06
CA LEU A 155 -10.18 -7.01 11.42
C LEU A 155 -10.70 -5.78 12.15
N ASN A 156 -10.66 -4.59 11.55
CA ASN A 156 -11.13 -3.36 12.18
C ASN A 156 -12.63 -3.39 12.53
N ARG A 157 -13.44 -4.15 11.78
CA ARG A 157 -14.89 -4.32 12.02
C ARG A 157 -15.19 -5.38 13.08
N ASP A 158 -14.50 -6.51 13.06
CA ASP A 158 -14.67 -7.58 14.03
C ASP A 158 -13.44 -7.74 14.94
N ARG A 159 -13.56 -7.20 16.16
CA ARG A 159 -12.49 -7.24 17.17
C ARG A 159 -12.21 -8.63 17.75
N LYS A 160 -13.04 -9.63 17.46
CA LYS A 160 -12.82 -11.02 17.89
C LYS A 160 -12.08 -11.85 16.85
N LEU A 161 -12.00 -11.35 15.62
CA LEU A 161 -11.37 -12.05 14.51
C LEU A 161 -9.85 -12.02 14.65
N THR A 162 -9.20 -13.17 14.55
CA THR A 162 -7.74 -13.25 14.52
C THR A 162 -7.20 -12.98 13.10
N ILE A 163 -5.90 -12.65 12.98
CA ILE A 163 -5.26 -12.42 11.68
C ILE A 163 -5.33 -13.69 10.84
N SER A 164 -5.02 -14.84 11.42
CA SER A 164 -5.10 -16.13 10.72
C SER A 164 -6.51 -16.44 10.21
N GLN A 165 -7.55 -16.16 11.00
CA GLN A 165 -8.94 -16.33 10.58
C GLN A 165 -9.33 -15.36 9.46
N ALA A 166 -8.92 -14.10 9.56
CA ALA A 166 -9.21 -13.10 8.53
C ALA A 166 -8.53 -13.44 7.19
N ILE A 167 -7.29 -13.93 7.21
CA ILE A 167 -6.60 -14.42 6.00
C ILE A 167 -7.36 -15.61 5.38
N ARG A 168 -7.83 -16.57 6.19
CA ARG A 168 -8.62 -17.70 5.68
C ARG A 168 -9.94 -17.27 5.07
N GLN A 169 -10.63 -16.29 5.67
CA GLN A 169 -11.87 -15.74 5.13
C GLN A 169 -11.64 -15.01 3.81
N TYR A 170 -10.54 -14.26 3.71
CA TYR A 170 -10.11 -13.64 2.46
C TYR A 170 -9.85 -14.70 1.38
N ASP A 171 -9.02 -15.70 1.68
CA ASP A 171 -8.62 -16.75 0.73
C ASP A 171 -9.80 -17.58 0.20
N ALA A 172 -10.87 -17.72 0.98
CA ALA A 172 -12.10 -18.41 0.57
C ALA A 172 -12.94 -17.67 -0.49
N THR A 173 -12.62 -16.40 -0.77
CA THR A 173 -13.30 -15.55 -1.76
C THR A 173 -12.35 -15.28 -2.93
N SER A 174 -12.86 -15.19 -4.16
CA SER A 174 -12.03 -14.93 -5.34
C SER A 174 -11.40 -13.54 -5.31
N TYR A 175 -10.19 -13.41 -5.87
CA TYR A 175 -9.46 -12.14 -5.84
C TYR A 175 -10.20 -11.01 -6.56
N ALA A 176 -10.92 -11.31 -7.65
CA ALA A 176 -11.74 -10.33 -8.35
C ALA A 176 -12.79 -9.64 -7.45
N VAL A 177 -13.40 -10.37 -6.52
CA VAL A 177 -14.36 -9.81 -5.56
C VAL A 177 -13.66 -8.89 -4.56
N HIS A 178 -12.44 -9.23 -4.13
CA HIS A 178 -11.64 -8.38 -3.25
C HIS A 178 -11.20 -7.09 -3.94
N ILE A 179 -10.84 -7.15 -5.22
CA ILE A 179 -10.55 -5.97 -6.03
C ILE A 179 -11.75 -5.04 -6.12
N GLN A 180 -12.93 -5.55 -6.43
CA GLN A 180 -14.15 -4.74 -6.50
C GLN A 180 -14.50 -4.14 -5.14
N THR A 181 -14.32 -4.90 -4.07
CA THR A 181 -14.48 -4.43 -2.68
C THR A 181 -13.49 -3.32 -2.34
N PHE A 182 -12.21 -3.49 -2.71
CA PHE A 182 -11.16 -2.50 -2.54
C PHE A 182 -11.47 -1.22 -3.31
N LEU A 183 -11.78 -1.32 -4.61
CA LEU A 183 -12.15 -0.19 -5.46
C LEU A 183 -13.35 0.60 -4.90
N THR A 184 -14.40 -0.11 -4.49
CA THR A 184 -15.62 0.51 -3.95
C THR A 184 -15.33 1.20 -2.62
N ASN A 185 -14.72 0.51 -1.67
CA ASN A 185 -14.52 1.04 -0.31
C ASN A 185 -13.42 2.10 -0.26
N ARG A 186 -12.31 1.93 -0.99
CA ARG A 186 -11.17 2.84 -0.93
C ARG A 186 -11.34 4.05 -1.82
N PHE A 187 -11.91 3.88 -3.02
CA PHE A 187 -11.98 4.93 -4.04
C PHE A 187 -13.41 5.36 -4.39
N GLY A 188 -14.44 4.73 -3.84
CA GLY A 188 -15.83 5.05 -4.21
C GLY A 188 -16.13 4.71 -5.68
N ALA A 189 -15.54 3.63 -6.17
CA ALA A 189 -15.85 3.11 -7.50
C ALA A 189 -17.34 2.75 -7.62
N ASN A 190 -17.94 3.10 -8.74
CA ASN A 190 -19.27 2.66 -9.13
C ASN A 190 -19.10 1.55 -10.19
N ILE A 191 -19.40 0.31 -9.81
CA ILE A 191 -19.22 -0.86 -10.67
C ILE A 191 -20.60 -1.44 -10.99
N SER A 192 -20.93 -1.53 -12.29
CA SER A 192 -22.15 -2.15 -12.78
C SER A 192 -21.77 -3.33 -13.67
N GLY A 193 -22.04 -4.56 -13.19
CA GLY A 193 -21.50 -5.77 -13.81
C GLY A 193 -19.98 -5.80 -13.69
N ASN A 194 -19.29 -5.85 -14.83
CA ASN A 194 -17.83 -5.80 -14.96
C ASN A 194 -17.31 -4.41 -15.41
N ILE A 195 -18.16 -3.39 -15.41
CA ILE A 195 -17.80 -2.06 -15.95
C ILE A 195 -17.63 -1.06 -14.80
N LEU A 196 -16.45 -0.44 -14.72
CA LEU A 196 -16.17 0.70 -13.85
C LEU A 196 -16.73 1.99 -14.50
N GLN A 197 -17.75 2.59 -13.88
CA GLN A 197 -18.51 3.71 -14.44
C GLN A 197 -17.84 5.08 -14.24
N ASN A 198 -16.94 5.20 -13.27
CA ASN A 198 -16.27 6.46 -12.90
C ASN A 198 -14.72 6.31 -12.83
N PRO A 199 -14.06 5.80 -13.88
CA PRO A 199 -12.63 5.50 -13.86
C PRO A 199 -11.76 6.75 -13.68
N ASP A 200 -12.19 7.89 -14.22
CA ASP A 200 -11.56 9.20 -14.06
C ASP A 200 -11.48 9.66 -12.60
N THR A 201 -12.56 9.46 -11.85
CA THR A 201 -12.67 9.82 -10.43
C THR A 201 -11.81 8.89 -9.58
N VAL A 202 -11.77 7.59 -9.92
CA VAL A 202 -10.93 6.60 -9.24
C VAL A 202 -9.45 6.91 -9.46
N GLU A 203 -9.04 7.13 -10.70
CA GLU A 203 -7.66 7.50 -11.05
C GLU A 203 -7.24 8.80 -10.35
N ALA A 204 -8.08 9.82 -10.36
CA ALA A 204 -7.78 11.10 -9.73
C ALA A 204 -7.49 10.94 -8.23
N LYS A 205 -8.22 10.07 -7.52
CA LYS A 205 -7.98 9.76 -6.11
C LYS A 205 -6.67 9.00 -5.90
N MET A 206 -6.34 8.04 -6.77
CA MET A 206 -5.06 7.34 -6.72
C MET A 206 -3.90 8.31 -6.88
N ARG A 207 -3.97 9.14 -7.94
CA ARG A 207 -2.96 10.14 -8.27
C ARG A 207 -2.77 11.16 -7.15
N LEU A 208 -3.85 11.65 -6.55
CA LEU A 208 -3.78 12.54 -5.39
C LEU A 208 -3.06 11.88 -4.22
N THR A 209 -3.37 10.62 -3.91
CA THR A 209 -2.75 9.89 -2.80
C THR A 209 -1.24 9.68 -3.02
N VAL A 210 -0.83 9.31 -4.24
CA VAL A 210 0.60 9.19 -4.61
C VAL A 210 1.30 10.55 -4.52
N SER A 211 0.65 11.63 -4.99
CA SER A 211 1.18 12.99 -4.88
C SER A 211 1.38 13.40 -3.42
N THR A 212 0.41 13.11 -2.56
CA THR A 212 0.52 13.35 -1.11
C THR A 212 1.68 12.57 -0.51
N TYR A 213 1.89 11.31 -0.89
CA TYR A 213 3.05 10.54 -0.47
C TYR A 213 4.37 11.20 -0.86
N ILE A 214 4.54 11.57 -2.12
CA ILE A 214 5.79 12.19 -2.60
C ILE A 214 6.04 13.54 -1.92
N GLY A 215 4.99 14.36 -1.74
CA GLY A 215 5.09 15.63 -1.03
C GLY A 215 5.53 15.44 0.43
N LEU A 216 5.00 14.42 1.10
CA LEU A 216 5.33 14.14 2.49
C LEU A 216 6.68 13.44 2.66
N SER A 217 7.10 12.56 1.75
CA SER A 217 8.41 11.90 1.81
C SER A 217 9.56 12.88 1.51
N SER A 218 9.37 13.80 0.55
CA SER A 218 10.31 14.90 0.28
C SER A 218 10.35 15.93 1.41
N THR A 219 9.24 16.13 2.11
CA THR A 219 9.20 16.97 3.32
C THR A 219 9.78 16.22 4.52
N ALA A 220 9.58 14.90 4.65
CA ALA A 220 10.08 14.07 5.74
C ALA A 220 11.62 14.00 5.78
N SER A 221 12.29 14.02 4.62
CA SER A 221 13.74 14.18 4.55
C SER A 221 14.23 15.51 5.15
N ASN A 222 13.40 16.55 5.11
CA ASN A 222 13.63 17.84 5.79
C ASN A 222 13.08 17.88 7.23
N VAL A 223 12.00 17.16 7.55
CA VAL A 223 11.40 17.03 8.91
C VAL A 223 12.27 16.16 9.81
N TYR A 224 13.15 15.31 9.27
CA TYR A 224 14.24 14.69 10.02
C TYR A 224 15.12 15.74 10.74
N LYS A 225 15.15 17.00 10.27
CA LYS A 225 15.79 18.12 10.96
C LYS A 225 14.89 18.85 11.98
N SER A 226 13.60 18.56 12.09
CA SER A 226 12.67 19.34 12.92
C SER A 226 11.45 18.54 13.39
N VAL A 227 11.69 17.54 14.24
CA VAL A 227 10.66 16.75 14.94
C VAL A 227 9.83 17.60 15.95
N LYS A 228 10.14 18.89 16.15
CA LYS A 228 9.42 19.77 17.08
C LYS A 228 8.16 20.46 16.53
N ASN A 229 7.91 20.45 15.21
CA ASN A 229 6.86 21.29 14.61
C ASN A 229 5.65 20.53 14.01
N LEU A 230 5.62 19.20 14.10
CA LEU A 230 4.54 18.37 13.52
C LEU A 230 3.15 18.60 14.13
N VAL A 231 3.05 19.29 15.27
CA VAL A 231 1.77 19.58 15.95
C VAL A 231 1.06 20.84 15.39
N LYS A 232 1.67 21.57 14.45
CA LYS A 232 1.15 22.88 13.99
C LYS A 232 0.90 23.05 12.48
N LEU A 233 0.89 21.98 11.69
CA LEU A 233 0.64 22.10 10.25
C LEU A 233 -0.86 22.04 9.94
N GLN A 234 -1.51 23.20 10.00
CA GLN A 234 -2.64 23.49 9.09
C GLN A 234 -2.09 23.60 7.65
N PRO A 235 -2.84 23.19 6.62
CA PRO A 235 -2.36 23.10 5.26
C PRO A 235 -2.34 24.49 4.61
N GLN A 236 -1.29 25.26 4.87
CA GLN A 236 -0.87 26.32 3.96
C GLN A 236 0.33 25.80 3.17
N LEU A 237 0.02 25.14 2.05
CA LEU A 237 0.95 24.83 0.96
C LEU A 237 1.40 26.14 0.31
N ALA A 238 2.27 26.88 1.00
CA ALA A 238 2.97 28.01 0.41
C ALA A 238 4.26 27.51 -0.24
N SER A 239 4.29 27.67 -1.55
CA SER A 239 5.40 27.61 -2.50
C SER A 239 6.80 27.79 -1.91
N GLU A 240 7.65 26.76 -2.07
CA GLU A 240 9.05 26.88 -2.50
C GLU A 240 9.65 25.48 -2.76
N ASN A 241 10.48 25.38 -3.80
CA ASN A 241 11.35 24.26 -4.21
C ASN A 241 10.74 23.12 -5.06
N GLN A 242 11.16 23.06 -6.34
CA GLN A 242 11.57 21.94 -7.23
C GLN A 242 10.99 20.50 -7.10
N ASN A 243 10.09 20.21 -6.17
CA ASN A 243 9.59 18.87 -5.83
C ASN A 243 8.10 18.69 -6.15
N ILE A 244 7.47 19.60 -6.90
CA ILE A 244 6.11 19.38 -7.41
C ILE A 244 6.17 18.13 -8.30
N PRO A 245 5.46 17.05 -7.96
CA PRO A 245 5.55 15.84 -8.75
C PRO A 245 5.04 16.10 -10.17
N ASN A 246 5.88 15.82 -11.18
CA ASN A 246 5.48 15.85 -12.59
C ASN A 246 4.20 15.04 -12.76
N ALA A 247 3.17 15.70 -13.29
CA ALA A 247 1.86 15.13 -13.50
C ALA A 247 1.89 13.88 -14.37
N SER A 248 2.83 13.80 -15.32
CA SER A 248 3.00 12.64 -16.19
C SER A 248 3.44 11.41 -15.41
N ASP A 249 4.41 11.55 -14.51
CA ASP A 249 4.92 10.41 -13.72
C ASP A 249 3.86 9.92 -12.72
N LEU A 250 3.13 10.86 -12.11
CA LEU A 250 2.01 10.53 -11.23
C LEU A 250 0.91 9.77 -11.98
N LEU A 251 0.59 10.21 -13.21
CA LEU A 251 -0.38 9.54 -14.05
C LEU A 251 0.11 8.13 -14.40
N THR A 252 1.33 7.97 -14.90
CA THR A 252 1.93 6.65 -15.21
C THR A 252 1.86 5.72 -14.00
N GLY A 253 2.23 6.20 -12.81
CA GLY A 253 2.16 5.42 -11.58
C GLY A 253 0.73 5.01 -11.21
N SER A 254 -0.23 5.93 -11.29
CA SER A 254 -1.64 5.62 -11.01
C SER A 254 -2.26 4.66 -12.03
N LEU A 255 -1.91 4.79 -13.31
CA LEU A 255 -2.37 3.90 -14.37
C LEU A 255 -1.75 2.50 -14.24
N HIS A 256 -0.50 2.39 -13.78
CA HIS A 256 0.13 1.10 -13.47
C HIS A 256 -0.69 0.32 -12.43
N PHE A 257 -1.06 0.97 -11.33
CA PHE A 257 -1.90 0.32 -10.31
C PHE A 257 -3.33 0.07 -10.80
N LEU A 258 -3.95 1.03 -11.50
CA LEU A 258 -5.29 0.84 -12.07
C LEU A 258 -5.32 -0.32 -13.08
N SER A 259 -4.26 -0.51 -13.86
CA SER A 259 -4.14 -1.64 -14.80
C SER A 259 -4.15 -2.98 -14.08
N HIS A 260 -3.42 -3.10 -12.96
CA HIS A 260 -3.49 -4.29 -12.10
C HIS A 260 -4.93 -4.53 -11.62
N LEU A 261 -5.60 -3.49 -11.12
CA LEU A 261 -6.97 -3.61 -10.60
C LEU A 261 -7.98 -3.99 -11.70
N VAL A 262 -7.85 -3.46 -12.91
CA VAL A 262 -8.75 -3.81 -14.03
C VAL A 262 -8.54 -5.26 -14.44
N LYS A 263 -7.28 -5.64 -14.69
CA LYS A 263 -6.90 -6.99 -15.12
C LYS A 263 -7.36 -8.06 -14.15
N PHE A 264 -7.02 -7.92 -12.86
CA PHE A 264 -7.32 -8.94 -11.85
C PHE A 264 -8.71 -8.79 -11.21
N GLY A 265 -9.38 -7.64 -11.41
CA GLY A 265 -10.75 -7.41 -10.97
C GLY A 265 -11.82 -8.05 -11.85
N GLY A 266 -11.43 -8.63 -12.99
CA GLY A 266 -12.36 -9.11 -14.01
C GLY A 266 -13.18 -7.96 -14.61
N LEU A 267 -12.59 -6.76 -14.70
CA LEU A 267 -13.24 -5.57 -15.22
C LEU A 267 -12.97 -5.41 -16.72
N GLU A 268 -13.88 -4.78 -17.44
CA GLU A 268 -13.66 -4.42 -18.84
C GLU A 268 -12.56 -3.35 -18.99
N SER A 269 -11.91 -3.36 -20.15
CA SER A 269 -10.95 -2.31 -20.52
C SER A 269 -11.59 -0.93 -20.43
N LEU A 270 -10.82 0.05 -19.95
CA LEU A 270 -11.31 1.40 -19.70
C LEU A 270 -10.85 2.34 -20.80
N ASN A 271 -11.71 3.29 -21.17
CA ASN A 271 -11.34 4.47 -21.96
C ASN A 271 -11.87 5.72 -21.26
N PHE A 272 -10.98 6.62 -20.83
CA PHE A 272 -11.38 7.81 -20.07
C PHE A 272 -10.38 8.97 -20.19
N GLN A 273 -10.84 10.18 -19.87
CA GLN A 273 -10.00 11.37 -19.72
C GLN A 273 -9.72 11.60 -18.23
N PRO A 274 -8.45 11.62 -17.79
CA PRO A 274 -8.07 11.93 -16.42
C PRO A 274 -8.59 13.31 -16.02
N TYR A 275 -9.11 13.40 -14.81
CA TYR A 275 -9.56 14.68 -14.26
C TYR A 275 -8.37 15.61 -13.95
N GLN A 276 -8.57 16.92 -13.94
CA GLN A 276 -7.55 17.85 -13.46
C GLN A 276 -7.51 17.84 -11.94
N VAL A 277 -6.47 17.24 -11.35
CA VAL A 277 -6.28 17.29 -9.90
C VAL A 277 -5.80 18.70 -9.50
N PRO A 278 -6.49 19.40 -8.58
CA PRO A 278 -6.01 20.67 -8.04
C PRO A 278 -4.58 20.52 -7.49
N SER A 279 -3.73 21.52 -7.67
CA SER A 279 -2.29 21.54 -7.27
C SER A 279 -1.34 20.60 -8.03
N VAL A 280 -1.83 19.89 -9.06
CA VAL A 280 -1.00 19.14 -10.02
C VAL A 280 -1.08 19.82 -11.39
N SER A 281 0.05 19.95 -12.10
CA SER A 281 0.07 20.54 -13.44
C SER A 281 -0.86 19.80 -14.40
N TRP A 282 -1.66 20.54 -15.18
CA TRP A 282 -2.62 19.92 -16.10
C TRP A 282 -1.92 19.25 -17.30
N LEU A 283 -2.35 18.03 -17.63
CA LEU A 283 -1.80 17.24 -18.74
C LEU A 283 -2.48 17.48 -20.09
N GLY A 284 -3.58 18.25 -20.11
CA GLY A 284 -4.41 18.42 -21.31
C GLY A 284 -5.54 17.39 -21.41
N LYS A 285 -6.31 17.46 -22.49
CA LYS A 285 -7.37 16.47 -22.80
C LYS A 285 -6.76 15.36 -23.65
N VAL A 286 -6.41 14.24 -23.02
CA VAL A 286 -5.95 13.03 -23.71
C VAL A 286 -6.84 11.88 -23.24
N ASP A 287 -7.32 11.07 -24.17
CA ASP A 287 -8.04 9.83 -23.87
C ASP A 287 -7.02 8.74 -23.53
N TYR A 288 -7.24 8.03 -22.43
CA TYR A 288 -6.36 6.97 -21.95
C TYR A 288 -7.08 5.63 -21.97
N PHE A 289 -6.34 4.63 -22.42
CA PHE A 289 -6.80 3.25 -22.51
C PHE A 289 -6.10 2.39 -21.45
N VAL A 290 -6.88 1.66 -20.65
CA VAL A 290 -6.39 0.66 -19.70
C VAL A 290 -6.89 -0.71 -20.14
N SER A 291 -5.97 -1.62 -20.44
CA SER A 291 -6.27 -2.98 -20.90
C SER A 291 -6.67 -3.88 -19.73
N SER A 292 -7.65 -4.75 -19.96
CA SER A 292 -7.98 -5.86 -19.06
C SER A 292 -7.12 -7.12 -19.29
N GLN A 293 -6.26 -7.13 -20.31
CA GLN A 293 -5.32 -8.22 -20.65
C GLN A 293 -3.94 -8.01 -20.02
#